data_AF-A0A8T5GVE4-F1
#
_entry.id   AF-A0A8T5GVE4-F1
#
_cell.length_a   1.000
_cell.length_b   1.000
_cell.length_c   1.000
_cell.angle_alpha   90.00
_cell.angle_beta   90.00
_cell.angle_gamma   90.00
#
_symmetry.space_group_name_H-M   'P 1'
#
loop_
_entity.id
_entity.type
_entity.pdbx_description
1 polymer ?
#
loop_
_entity_poly.entity_id
_entity_poly.type
_entity_poly.pdbx_seq_one_letter_code
_entity_poly.pdbx_strand_id
1 'polypeptide(L)'
;MPNGIVITEAEWTNQTPSVSNVTVEVNGTTNTTMFSCGYIFSDAQGDSDNSTIIWFINNSYAANTSTYSANLTNGTTIACTVTPYDGLYWGVSIESQDHLILATED
;
A
#
# COMPACT_ATOMS: atom_id res chain seq x y z
N MET A 1 -43.40 13.17 10.70
CA MET A 1 -42.51 13.19 9.53
C MET A 1 -41.27 12.42 9.93
N PRO A 2 -40.84 11.35 9.23
CA PRO A 2 -39.56 10.76 9.57
C PRO A 2 -38.48 11.71 9.08
N ASN A 3 -37.72 12.27 10.01
CA ASN A 3 -36.53 13.05 9.72
C ASN A 3 -35.42 12.04 9.38
N GLY A 4 -35.47 11.48 8.17
CA GLY A 4 -34.36 10.74 7.60
C GLY A 4 -33.44 11.73 6.91
N ILE A 5 -32.17 11.76 7.30
CA ILE A 5 -31.13 12.40 6.50
C ILE A 5 -31.16 11.72 5.12
N VAL A 6 -31.40 12.50 4.07
CA VAL A 6 -31.25 12.04 2.69
C VAL A 6 -29.79 12.26 2.35
N ILE A 7 -28.96 11.23 2.50
CA ILE A 7 -27.66 11.22 1.82
C ILE A 7 -27.90 10.86 0.36
N THR A 8 -27.32 11.64 -0.53
CA THR A 8 -27.34 11.37 -1.96
C THR A 8 -26.43 10.19 -2.29
N GLU A 9 -26.70 9.48 -3.38
CA GLU A 9 -25.86 8.35 -3.81
C GLU A 9 -24.41 8.77 -4.07
N ALA A 10 -24.20 10.03 -4.48
CA ALA A 10 -22.88 10.64 -4.63
C ALA A 10 -22.13 10.84 -3.29
N GLU A 11 -22.84 11.14 -2.20
CA GLU A 11 -22.26 11.23 -0.85
C GLU A 11 -21.87 9.87 -0.29
N TRP A 12 -22.52 8.79 -0.76
CA TRP A 12 -22.20 7.41 -0.36
C TRP A 12 -21.03 6.81 -1.15
N THR A 13 -20.93 7.07 -2.47
CA THR A 13 -19.78 6.62 -3.29
C THR A 13 -18.46 7.30 -2.94
N ASN A 14 -18.53 8.45 -2.26
CA ASN A 14 -17.36 9.19 -1.82
C ASN A 14 -16.84 8.73 -0.45
N GLN A 15 -17.37 7.61 0.10
CA GLN A 15 -16.95 7.08 1.40
C GLN A 15 -15.86 6.01 1.32
N THR A 16 -15.57 5.48 0.13
CA THR A 16 -14.49 4.50 0.01
C THR A 16 -13.16 5.22 -0.15
N PRO A 17 -12.16 4.92 0.72
CA PRO A 17 -10.84 5.51 0.60
C PRO A 17 -10.13 5.03 -0.66
N SER A 18 -9.12 5.77 -1.09
CA SER A 18 -8.29 5.41 -2.23
C SER A 18 -6.81 5.63 -1.91
N VAL A 19 -5.94 4.92 -2.64
CA VAL A 19 -4.50 5.14 -2.61
C VAL A 19 -4.00 5.49 -4.00
N SER A 20 -2.86 6.18 -4.06
CA SER A 20 -2.16 6.50 -5.30
C SER A 20 -0.65 6.56 -5.06
N ASN A 21 0.14 6.64 -6.14
CA ASN A 21 1.61 6.69 -6.08
C ASN A 21 2.22 5.54 -5.24
N VAL A 22 1.70 4.32 -5.39
CA VAL A 22 2.22 3.15 -4.67
C VAL A 22 3.61 2.80 -5.23
N THR A 23 4.64 2.89 -4.39
CA THR A 23 6.04 2.66 -4.76
C THR A 23 6.79 1.91 -3.68
N VAL A 24 7.71 1.04 -4.09
CA VAL A 24 8.66 0.40 -3.17
C VAL A 24 9.86 1.32 -2.95
N GLU A 25 10.13 1.63 -1.69
CA GLU A 25 11.33 2.33 -1.24
C GLU A 25 12.30 1.34 -0.60
N VAL A 26 13.58 1.45 -0.96
CA VAL A 26 14.64 0.58 -0.47
C VAL A 26 15.54 1.36 0.48
N ASN A 27 15.52 0.97 1.75
CA ASN A 27 16.36 1.53 2.81
C ASN A 27 17.37 0.46 3.23
N GLY A 28 18.54 0.46 2.58
CA GLY A 28 19.59 -0.53 2.80
C GLY A 28 20.55 -0.18 3.93
N THR A 29 20.97 -1.20 4.69
CA THR A 29 22.20 -1.18 5.50
C THR A 29 23.06 -2.40 5.14
N THR A 30 24.33 -2.43 5.55
CA THR A 30 25.29 -3.47 5.14
C THR A 30 24.93 -4.92 5.48
N ASN A 31 23.97 -5.17 6.39
CA ASN A 31 23.61 -6.51 6.83
C ASN A 31 22.13 -6.88 6.62
N THR A 32 21.27 -5.87 6.49
CA THR A 32 19.82 -6.03 6.29
C THR A 32 19.28 -4.89 5.45
N THR A 33 18.55 -5.23 4.39
CA THR A 33 17.77 -4.27 3.61
C THR A 33 16.34 -4.22 4.18
N MET A 34 15.87 -3.00 4.44
CA MET A 34 14.49 -2.73 4.81
C MET A 34 13.76 -2.12 3.62
N PHE A 35 12.57 -2.62 3.36
CA PHE A 35 11.67 -2.14 2.32
C PHE A 35 10.46 -1.48 2.96
N SER A 36 10.10 -0.31 2.47
CA SER A 36 8.88 0.42 2.82
C SER A 36 8.02 0.61 1.57
N CYS A 37 6.70 0.53 1.75
CA CYS A 37 5.76 0.80 0.67
C CYS A 37 5.25 2.23 0.85
N GLY A 38 5.71 3.13 -0.01
CA GLY A 38 5.23 4.51 -0.08
C GLY A 38 3.94 4.60 -0.88
N TYR A 39 3.00 5.41 -0.43
CA TYR A 39 1.74 5.69 -1.12
C TYR A 39 1.10 6.97 -0.57
N ILE A 40 0.13 7.51 -1.30
CA ILE A 40 -0.71 8.64 -0.88
C ILE A 40 -2.11 8.12 -0.63
N PHE A 41 -2.57 8.21 0.62
CA PHE A 41 -3.95 7.91 1.01
C PHE A 41 -4.86 9.13 0.79
N SER A 42 -6.07 8.89 0.31
CA SER A 42 -7.10 9.91 0.14
C SER A 42 -8.44 9.35 0.58
N ASP A 43 -9.04 10.04 1.53
CA ASP A 43 -10.40 9.82 2.00
C ASP A 43 -11.16 11.15 1.97
N ALA A 44 -12.44 11.13 1.61
CA ALA A 44 -13.18 12.37 1.41
C ALA A 44 -13.85 12.89 2.67
N GLN A 45 -13.98 12.07 3.70
CA GLN A 45 -14.50 12.46 5.02
C GLN A 45 -13.37 12.87 5.96
N GLY A 46 -12.12 12.58 5.59
CA GLY A 46 -10.94 12.88 6.38
C GLY A 46 -10.66 11.82 7.44
N ASP A 47 -11.16 10.60 7.24
CA ASP A 47 -10.89 9.47 8.13
C ASP A 47 -9.42 9.04 8.08
N SER A 48 -8.99 8.34 9.13
CA SER A 48 -7.58 7.97 9.29
C SER A 48 -7.19 6.77 8.44
N ASP A 49 -5.96 6.78 7.93
CA ASP A 49 -5.40 5.67 7.17
C ASP A 49 -5.13 4.45 8.07
N ASN A 50 -5.85 3.36 7.80
CA ASN A 50 -5.69 2.03 8.39
C ASN A 50 -5.37 0.97 7.32
N SER A 51 -4.78 1.38 6.21
CA SER A 51 -4.46 0.53 5.05
C SER A 51 -3.60 -0.68 5.42
N THR A 52 -3.73 -1.74 4.62
CA THR A 52 -2.91 -2.95 4.74
C THR A 52 -1.96 -3.09 3.57
N ILE A 53 -0.78 -3.68 3.82
CA ILE A 53 0.29 -3.81 2.83
C ILE A 53 0.70 -5.27 2.72
N ILE A 54 0.66 -5.80 1.51
CA ILE A 54 1.14 -7.15 1.19
C ILE A 54 2.37 -7.04 0.29
N TRP A 55 3.41 -7.79 0.62
CA TRP A 55 4.67 -7.84 -0.11
C TRP A 55 4.74 -9.09 -0.98
N PHE A 56 5.27 -8.91 -2.19
CA PHE A 56 5.51 -9.96 -3.16
C PHE A 56 6.98 -9.98 -3.56
N ILE A 57 7.56 -11.18 -3.63
CA ILE A 57 8.92 -11.42 -4.13
C ILE A 57 8.79 -12.33 -5.35
N ASN A 58 9.29 -11.89 -6.51
CA ASN A 58 9.13 -12.61 -7.77
C ASN A 58 7.66 -13.05 -7.99
N ASN A 59 6.73 -12.11 -7.77
CA ASN A 59 5.27 -12.28 -7.85
C ASN A 59 4.69 -13.35 -6.90
N SER A 60 5.45 -13.84 -5.92
CA SER A 60 4.97 -14.76 -4.88
C SER A 60 4.77 -14.03 -3.57
N TYR A 61 3.68 -14.34 -2.86
CA TYR A 61 3.40 -13.77 -1.54
C TYR A 61 4.58 -13.98 -0.59
N ALA A 62 5.02 -12.90 0.05
CA ALA A 62 6.12 -12.90 0.99
C ALA A 62 5.67 -12.55 2.42
N ALA A 63 4.91 -11.47 2.59
CA ALA A 63 4.50 -10.99 3.91
C ALA A 63 3.28 -10.06 3.85
N ASN A 64 2.62 -9.86 4.99
CA ASN A 64 1.60 -8.83 5.22
C ASN A 64 2.02 -7.97 6.41
N THR A 65 2.83 -6.96 6.14
CA THR A 65 3.48 -6.09 7.13
C THR A 65 3.69 -4.69 6.55
N SER A 66 3.72 -3.66 7.40
CA SER A 66 3.92 -2.27 6.94
C SER A 66 5.33 -2.02 6.39
N THR A 67 6.33 -2.67 6.98
CA THR A 67 7.69 -2.73 6.47
C THR A 67 8.10 -4.18 6.30
N TYR A 68 9.01 -4.43 5.37
CA TYR A 68 9.53 -5.77 5.09
C TYR A 68 11.05 -5.77 5.14
N SER A 69 11.65 -6.63 5.95
CA SER A 69 13.11 -6.73 6.08
C SER A 69 13.57 -8.07 5.55
N ALA A 70 14.40 -8.05 4.51
CA ALA A 70 14.94 -9.25 3.89
C ALA A 70 16.26 -8.99 3.18
N ASN A 71 17.09 -10.02 3.12
CA ASN A 71 18.29 -10.04 2.29
C ASN A 71 17.94 -10.68 0.95
N LEU A 72 17.54 -9.86 -0.01
CA LEU A 72 17.20 -10.30 -1.36
C LEU A 72 18.45 -10.38 -2.23
N THR A 73 18.52 -11.41 -3.07
CA THR A 73 19.61 -11.58 -4.03
C THR A 73 19.40 -10.69 -5.25
N ASN A 74 20.50 -10.33 -5.92
CA ASN A 74 20.43 -9.61 -7.20
C ASN A 74 19.56 -10.36 -8.22
N GLY A 75 18.80 -9.61 -9.00
CA GLY A 75 17.84 -10.16 -9.97
C GLY A 75 16.47 -10.50 -9.38
N THR A 76 16.28 -10.34 -8.07
CA THR A 76 14.96 -10.50 -7.43
C THR A 76 14.11 -9.28 -7.69
N THR A 77 12.81 -9.47 -7.94
CA THR A 77 11.83 -8.38 -7.96
C THR A 77 11.05 -8.34 -6.65
N ILE A 78 10.78 -7.13 -6.18
CA ILE A 78 9.91 -6.89 -5.03
C ILE A 78 8.82 -5.90 -5.43
N ALA A 79 7.59 -6.19 -5.03
CA ALA A 79 6.43 -5.33 -5.19
C ALA A 79 5.61 -5.31 -3.90
N CYS A 80 4.84 -4.23 -3.70
CA CYS A 80 3.87 -4.13 -2.63
C CYS A 80 2.47 -3.83 -3.19
N THR A 81 1.46 -4.46 -2.62
CA THR A 81 0.05 -4.12 -2.84
C THR A 81 -0.49 -3.43 -1.59
N VAL A 82 -1.07 -2.25 -1.77
CA VAL A 82 -1.73 -1.49 -0.71
C VAL A 82 -3.23 -1.62 -0.88
N THR A 83 -3.93 -2.03 0.17
CA THR A 83 -5.40 -2.02 0.21
C THR A 83 -5.87 -0.93 1.18
N PRO A 84 -6.49 0.16 0.68
CA PRO A 84 -6.95 1.26 1.50
C PRO A 84 -8.06 0.86 2.45
N TYR A 85 -7.96 1.34 3.68
CA TYR A 85 -8.98 1.18 4.72
C TYR A 85 -9.00 2.41 5.60
N ASP A 86 -10.18 2.97 5.84
CA ASP A 86 -10.39 4.19 6.64
C ASP A 86 -10.87 3.87 8.08
N GLY A 87 -11.07 2.59 8.41
CA GLY A 87 -11.66 2.14 9.67
C GLY A 87 -13.12 1.68 9.55
N LEU A 88 -13.78 1.92 8.43
CA LEU A 88 -15.17 1.55 8.14
C LEU A 88 -15.34 0.87 6.78
N TYR A 89 -14.71 1.42 5.74
CA TYR A 89 -14.80 0.99 4.35
C TYR A 89 -13.44 0.65 3.75
N TRP A 90 -13.47 -0.37 2.91
CA TRP A 90 -12.32 -0.77 2.08
C TRP A 90 -12.41 -0.12 0.72
N GLY A 91 -11.27 0.32 0.20
CA GLY A 91 -11.16 0.74 -1.20
C GLY A 91 -10.49 -0.29 -2.08
N VAL A 92 -10.18 0.12 -3.32
CA VAL A 92 -9.56 -0.73 -4.33
C VAL A 92 -8.06 -0.88 -4.06
N SER A 93 -7.58 -2.12 -4.03
CA SER A 93 -6.15 -2.41 -3.90
C SER A 93 -5.36 -1.95 -5.12
N ILE A 94 -4.19 -1.34 -4.88
CA ILE A 94 -3.26 -0.94 -5.93
C ILE A 94 -1.90 -1.59 -5.67
N GLU A 95 -1.36 -2.22 -6.70
CA GLU A 95 -0.01 -2.79 -6.71
C GLU A 95 1.00 -1.76 -7.22
N SER A 96 2.19 -1.75 -6.62
CA SER A 96 3.32 -0.98 -7.10
C SER A 96 3.86 -1.54 -8.42
N GLN A 97 4.72 -0.78 -9.09
CA GLN A 97 5.61 -1.40 -10.09
C GLN A 97 6.60 -2.36 -9.41
N ASP A 98 7.07 -3.35 -10.17
CA ASP A 98 8.15 -4.25 -9.73
C ASP A 98 9.45 -3.46 -9.57
N HIS A 99 10.06 -3.55 -8.39
CA HIS A 99 11.37 -3.00 -8.13
C HIS A 99 12.42 -4.11 -8.22
N LEU A 100 13.33 -4.00 -9.20
CA LEU A 100 14.41 -4.96 -9.41
C LEU A 100 15.56 -4.69 -8.44
N ILE A 101 15.90 -5.68 -7.64
CA ILE A 101 17.09 -5.65 -6.77
C ILE A 101 18.33 -5.85 -7.63
N LEU A 102 19.15 -4.82 -7.69
CA LEU A 102 20.49 -4.84 -8.27
C LEU A 102 21.49 -4.55 -7.16
N ALA A 103 22.70 -5.10 -7.26
CA ALA A 103 23.79 -4.58 -6.45
C ALA A 103 24.00 -3.12 -6.88
N THR A 104 24.06 -2.21 -5.91
CA THR A 104 24.74 -0.94 -6.16
C THR A 104 26.18 -1.29 -6.50
N GLU A 105 26.56 -1.05 -7.76
CA GLU A 105 27.96 -1.08 -8.17
C GLU A 105 28.73 -0.13 -7.23
N ASP A 106 29.75 -0.68 -6.57
CA ASP A 106 30.64 0.01 -5.63
C ASP A 106 31.46 1.11 -6.35
#